data_AF-A0A171DJ93-F1
#
_entry.id   AF-A0A171DJ93-F1
#
_cell.length_a   1.000
_cell.length_b   1.000
_cell.length_c   1.000
_cell.angle_alpha   90.00
_cell.angle_beta   90.00
_cell.angle_gamma   90.00
#
_symmetry.space_group_name_H-M   'P 1'
#
loop_
_entity.id
_entity.type
_entity.pdbx_description
1 polymer ?
#
loop_
_entity_poly.entity_id
_entity_poly.type
_entity_poly.pdbx_seq_one_letter_code
_entity_poly.pdbx_strand_id
1 'polypeptide(L)' 'MAVARAKGKLRGKQPKLGPRQQSGLARMHATGDYTIADLAEVFSVSRPTVYRVLAHAPGQSS' A
#
# COMPACT_ATOMS: atom_id res chain seq x y z
N MET A 1 -19.41 27.51 -17.69
CA MET A 1 -19.61 26.43 -16.69
C MET A 1 -18.25 25.84 -16.34
N ALA A 2 -17.66 26.25 -15.22
CA ALA A 2 -16.33 25.80 -14.78
C ALA A 2 -16.46 24.50 -13.99
N VAL A 3 -16.35 23.36 -14.67
CA VAL A 3 -16.42 22.03 -14.06
C VAL A 3 -15.01 21.53 -13.83
N ALA A 4 -14.49 21.73 -12.61
CA ALA A 4 -13.45 20.89 -12.00
C ALA A 4 -13.27 21.30 -10.53
N ARG A 5 -14.26 20.98 -9.69
CA ARG A 5 -14.08 21.01 -8.23
C ARG A 5 -13.55 19.66 -7.75
N ALA A 6 -12.63 19.74 -6.81
CA ALA A 6 -12.20 18.68 -5.90
C ALA A 6 -11.22 17.60 -6.42
N LYS A 7 -10.00 18.01 -6.82
CA LYS A 7 -8.82 17.32 -6.25
C LYS A 7 -8.65 17.81 -4.82
N GLY A 8 -9.56 17.40 -3.94
CA GLY A 8 -9.40 17.58 -2.51
C GLY A 8 -8.08 16.95 -2.12
N LYS A 9 -7.09 17.79 -1.79
CA LYS A 9 -5.79 17.40 -1.26
C LYS A 9 -6.06 16.34 -0.18
N LEU A 10 -5.63 15.10 -0.38
CA LEU A 10 -5.72 14.04 0.64
C LEU A 10 -5.09 14.60 1.92
N ARG A 11 -5.93 15.05 2.86
CA ARG A 11 -5.51 15.60 4.15
C ARG A 11 -5.08 14.41 5.02
N GLY A 12 -3.86 13.95 4.81
CA GLY A 12 -3.20 12.89 5.56
C GLY A 12 -1.70 12.89 5.27
N LYS A 13 -0.91 12.28 6.17
CA LYS A 13 0.51 12.04 5.90
C LYS A 13 0.60 11.16 4.65
N GLN A 14 1.36 11.58 3.64
CA GLN A 14 1.56 10.76 2.45
C GLN A 14 2.04 9.36 2.88
N PRO A 15 1.43 8.28 2.36
CA PRO A 15 1.88 6.94 2.67
C PRO A 15 3.34 6.79 2.25
N LYS A 16 4.14 6.10 3.06
CA LYS A 16 5.59 5.93 2.84
C LYS A 16 5.91 5.18 1.54
N LEU A 17 4.95 4.39 1.04
CA LEU A 17 5.06 3.66 -0.23
C LEU A 17 4.17 4.31 -1.29
N GLY A 18 4.72 4.51 -2.49
CA GLY A 18 3.94 4.95 -3.64
C GLY A 18 3.02 3.86 -4.18
N PRO A 19 2.04 4.18 -5.04
CA PRO A 19 1.07 3.20 -5.56
C PRO A 19 1.73 1.97 -6.21
N ARG A 20 2.81 2.17 -6.98
CA ARG A 20 3.56 1.07 -7.61
C ARG A 20 4.21 0.14 -6.58
N GLN A 21 4.76 0.69 -5.50
CA GLN A 21 5.37 -0.10 -4.43
C GLN A 21 4.30 -0.85 -3.61
N GLN A 22 3.14 -0.23 -3.37
CA GLN A 22 2.01 -0.90 -2.72
C GLN A 22 1.52 -2.10 -3.52
N SER A 23 1.33 -1.94 -4.84
CA SER A 23 0.97 -3.05 -5.72
C SER A 23 2.06 -4.13 -5.79
N GLY A 24 3.33 -3.74 -5.80
CA GLY A 24 4.47 -4.67 -5.75
C GLY A 24 4.47 -5.50 -4.47
N LEU A 25 4.30 -4.84 -3.32
CA LEU A 25 4.22 -5.49 -2.00
C LEU A 25 3.05 -6.48 -1.96
N ALA A 26 1.85 -6.08 -2.41
CA ALA A 26 0.69 -6.96 -2.44
C ALA A 26 0.90 -8.18 -3.35
N ARG A 27 1.55 -8.01 -4.51
CA ARG A 27 1.89 -9.12 -5.41
C ARG A 27 2.90 -10.08 -4.81
N MET A 28 3.93 -9.57 -4.15
CA MET A 28 4.94 -10.40 -3.46
C MET A 28 4.31 -11.17 -2.29
N HIS A 29 3.44 -10.53 -1.50
CA HIS A 29 2.70 -11.22 -0.45
C HIS A 29 1.83 -12.35 -1.00
N ALA A 30 1.18 -12.13 -2.15
CA ALA A 30 0.31 -13.12 -2.78
C ALA A 30 1.04 -14.37 -3.28
N THR A 31 2.37 -14.37 -3.42
CA THR A 31 3.12 -15.60 -3.77
C THR A 31 3.22 -16.57 -2.60
N GLY A 32 3.10 -16.08 -1.36
CA GLY A 32 3.28 -16.88 -0.15
C GLY A 32 4.74 -17.15 0.23
N ASP A 33 5.70 -16.73 -0.60
CA ASP A 33 7.14 -16.97 -0.38
C ASP A 33 7.77 -15.99 0.63
N TYR A 34 7.07 -14.90 0.95
CA TYR A 34 7.56 -13.84 1.80
C TYR A 34 6.70 -13.70 3.05
N THR A 35 7.33 -13.71 4.21
CA THR A 35 6.65 -13.33 5.45
C THR A 35 6.45 -11.82 5.51
N ILE A 36 5.60 -11.36 6.44
CA ILE A 36 5.43 -9.94 6.74
C ILE A 36 6.74 -9.27 7.17
N ALA A 37 7.66 -10.03 7.78
CA ALA A 37 8.99 -9.55 8.16
C ALA A 37 9.85 -9.28 6.92
N ASP A 38 9.91 -10.25 6.01
CA ASP A 38 10.72 -10.15 4.80
C ASP A 38 10.24 -8.99 3.92
N LEU A 39 8.92 -8.82 3.79
CA LEU A 39 8.34 -7.68 3.07
C LEU A 39 8.67 -6.33 3.74
N ALA A 40 8.75 -6.28 5.07
CA ALA A 40 9.13 -5.07 5.78
C ALA A 40 10.58 -4.67 5.45
N GLU A 41 11.48 -5.65 5.39
CA GLU A 41 12.88 -5.46 5.03
C GLU A 41 13.06 -5.07 3.56
N VAL A 42 12.44 -5.81 2.63
CA VAL A 42 12.53 -5.55 1.17
C VAL A 42 12.09 -4.13 0.82
N PHE A 43 11.05 -3.62 1.49
CA PHE A 43 10.51 -2.28 1.22
C PHE A 43 11.06 -1.20 2.17
N SER A 44 11.97 -1.54 3.09
CA SER A 44 12.51 -0.62 4.10
C SER A 44 11.41 0.11 4.91
N VAL A 45 10.38 -0.63 5.32
CA VAL A 45 9.23 -0.15 6.10
C VAL A 45 9.03 -0.97 7.38
N SER A 46 8.16 -0.52 8.26
CA SER A 46 7.78 -1.28 9.45
C SER A 46 6.68 -2.30 9.13
N ARG A 47 6.60 -3.41 9.88
CA ARG A 47 5.51 -4.42 9.77
C ARG A 47 4.10 -3.79 9.78
N PRO A 48 3.78 -2.80 10.65
CA PRO A 48 2.47 -2.12 10.59
C PRO A 48 2.17 -1.44 9.25
N THR A 49 3.20 -0.99 8.53
CA THR A 49 3.03 -0.42 7.18
C THR A 49 2.67 -1.51 6.18
N VAL A 50 3.29 -2.68 6.27
CA VAL A 50 2.95 -3.85 5.44
C VAL A 50 1.49 -4.25 5.65
N TYR A 51 1.05 -4.41 6.90
CA TYR A 51 -0.35 -4.72 7.21
C TYR A 51 -1.33 -3.68 6.64
N ARG A 52 -1.04 -2.38 6.78
CA ARG A 52 -1.89 -1.32 6.21
C ARG A 52 -1.99 -1.42 4.69
N VAL A 53 -0.90 -1.72 4.00
CA VAL A 53 -0.91 -1.87 2.54
C VAL A 53 -1.75 -3.07 2.12
N LEU A 54 -1.60 -4.21 2.80
CA LEU A 54 -2.37 -5.42 2.52
C LEU A 54 -3.86 -5.24 2.81
N ALA A 55 -4.22 -4.55 3.89
CA ALA A 55 -5.61 -4.23 4.25
C ALA A 55 -6.32 -3.31 3.24
N HIS A 56 -5.56 -2.53 2.47
CA HIS A 56 -6.09 -1.64 1.42
C HIS A 56 -5.88 -2.18 0.00
N ALA A 57 -5.29 -3.37 -0.15
CA ALA A 57 -5.11 -3.99 -1.45
C ALA A 57 -6.47 -4.52 -1.96
N PRO A 58 -6.95 -4.06 -3.13
CA PRO A 58 -8.18 -4.57 -3.71
C PRO A 58 -7.96 -6.02 -4.16
N GLY A 59 -8.39 -6.98 -3.35
CA GLY A 59 -8.29 -8.42 -3.67
C GLY A 59 -7.96 -9.37 -2.52
N GLN A 60 -7.81 -8.91 -1.27
CA GLN A 60 -7.56 -9.78 -0.11
C GLN A 60 -8.62 -9.64 1.00
N SER A 61 -9.83 -9.21 0.64
CA SER A 61 -11.01 -9.31 1.51
C SER A 61 -11.92 -10.41 0.97
N SER A 62 -11.67 -11.64 1.40
CA SER A 62 -12.60 -12.77 1.38
C SER A 62 -12.36 -13.59 2.64
#